data_AF-A0A1G0DVI3-F1
#
_entry.id   AF-A0A1G0DVI3-F1
#
_cell.length_a   1.000
_cell.length_b   1.000
_cell.length_c   1.000
_cell.angle_alpha   90.00
_cell.angle_beta   90.00
_cell.angle_gamma   90.00
#
_symmetry.space_group_name_H-M   'P 1'
#
loop_
_entity.id
_entity.type
_entity.pdbx_description
1 polymer ?
#
loop_
_entity_poly.entity_id
_entity_poly.type
_entity_poly.pdbx_seq_one_letter_code
_entity_poly.pdbx_strand_id
1 'polypeptide(L)'
;MGRYIALFSLLMLPFSIVAAPPAGRLAPGTPYYFDSFDAGQRPWEPGQGLNIEEVFKNYEYYEIVLDRDGNGLTVNHYVSGSKAGSEKYRVLPDGSLQKNEP
;
A
#
# COMPACT_ATOMS: atom_id res chain seq x y z
N MET A 1 46.88 -6.68 -42.29
CA MET A 1 46.75 -7.42 -41.02
C MET A 1 45.81 -6.63 -40.12
N GLY A 2 44.65 -7.20 -39.82
CA GLY A 2 43.49 -6.50 -39.25
C GLY A 2 43.64 -6.16 -37.76
N ARG A 3 43.12 -5.00 -37.38
CA ARG A 3 42.97 -4.49 -36.00
C ARG A 3 41.74 -5.14 -35.37
N TYR A 4 41.84 -5.63 -34.13
CA TYR A 4 40.68 -5.93 -33.29
C TYR A 4 40.75 -5.06 -32.04
N ILE A 5 39.83 -4.10 -31.94
CA ILE A 5 39.59 -3.33 -30.71
C ILE A 5 38.41 -4.00 -30.03
N ALA A 6 38.65 -4.60 -28.86
CA ALA A 6 37.60 -5.18 -28.04
C ALA A 6 36.80 -4.05 -27.37
N LEU A 7 35.53 -3.88 -27.75
CA LEU A 7 34.59 -3.04 -27.02
C LEU A 7 34.02 -3.83 -25.83
N PHE A 8 34.42 -3.42 -24.62
CA PHE A 8 33.76 -3.83 -23.37
C PHE A 8 32.52 -2.97 -23.18
N SER A 9 31.36 -3.45 -23.61
CA SER A 9 30.08 -2.80 -23.34
C SER A 9 29.67 -3.06 -21.89
N LEU A 10 29.87 -2.06 -21.03
CA LEU A 10 29.43 -2.07 -19.65
C LEU A 10 27.90 -1.96 -19.61
N LEU A 11 27.23 -3.08 -19.31
CA LEU A 11 25.78 -3.14 -19.09
C LEU A 11 25.44 -2.40 -17.79
N MET A 12 25.11 -1.11 -17.90
CA MET A 12 24.46 -0.35 -16.85
C MET A 12 23.02 -0.84 -16.71
N LEU A 13 22.78 -1.71 -15.73
CA LEU A 13 21.42 -2.09 -15.33
C LEU A 13 20.72 -0.86 -14.71
N PRO A 14 19.56 -0.42 -15.22
CA PRO A 14 18.80 0.61 -14.56
C PRO A 14 18.20 0.03 -13.27
N PHE A 15 18.63 0.52 -12.12
CA PHE A 15 17.87 0.36 -10.89
C PHE A 15 16.55 1.12 -11.10
N SER A 16 15.47 0.39 -11.34
CA SER A 16 14.13 0.94 -11.25
C SER A 16 13.88 1.32 -9.79
N ILE A 17 14.10 2.59 -9.46
CA ILE A 17 13.56 3.19 -8.25
C ILE A 17 12.05 3.17 -8.44
N VAL A 18 11.38 2.16 -7.87
CA VAL A 18 9.94 2.18 -7.72
C VAL A 18 9.64 3.27 -6.70
N ALA A 19 9.24 4.44 -7.19
CA ALA A 19 8.71 5.49 -6.33
C ALA A 19 7.40 4.95 -5.72
N ALA A 20 7.36 4.88 -4.39
CA ALA A 20 6.11 4.63 -3.68
C ALA A 20 5.08 5.67 -4.15
N PRO A 21 3.84 5.26 -4.49
CA PRO A 21 2.85 6.21 -4.93
C PRO A 21 2.68 7.27 -3.83
N PRO A 22 2.61 8.57 -4.18
CA PRO A 22 2.22 9.58 -3.21
C PRO A 22 0.87 9.20 -2.61
N ALA A 23 0.52 9.77 -1.45
CA ALA A 23 -0.80 9.67 -0.81
C ALA A 23 -1.93 10.30 -1.66
N GLY A 24 -2.00 9.93 -2.94
CA GLY A 24 -2.98 10.30 -3.93
C GLY A 24 -3.87 9.10 -4.15
N ARG A 25 -5.09 9.20 -3.61
CA ARG A 25 -6.27 8.33 -3.81
C ARG A 25 -5.93 6.88 -4.15
N LEU A 26 -6.00 6.03 -3.12
CA LEU A 26 -6.00 4.58 -3.27
C LEU A 26 -6.93 4.19 -4.43
N ALA A 27 -6.51 3.25 -5.27
CA ALA A 27 -7.31 2.75 -6.37
C ALA A 27 -8.30 1.69 -5.87
N PRO A 28 -9.58 1.72 -6.30
CA PRO A 28 -10.55 0.67 -6.02
C PRO A 28 -10.03 -0.74 -6.32
N GLY A 29 -10.22 -1.66 -5.37
CA GLY A 29 -9.83 -3.06 -5.49
C GLY A 29 -8.33 -3.36 -5.39
N THR A 30 -7.46 -2.34 -5.31
CA THR A 30 -6.03 -2.53 -5.12
C THR A 30 -5.70 -2.62 -3.63
N PRO A 31 -4.94 -3.63 -3.17
CA PRO A 31 -4.46 -3.69 -1.80
C PRO A 31 -3.28 -2.74 -1.59
N TYR A 32 -3.35 -1.98 -0.50
CA TYR A 32 -2.28 -1.10 -0.03
C TYR A 32 -1.92 -1.47 1.40
N TYR A 33 -0.62 -1.44 1.72
CA TYR A 33 -0.12 -1.89 3.02
C TYR A 33 0.40 -0.74 3.87
N PHE A 34 0.12 -0.80 5.17
CA PHE A 34 0.44 0.22 6.14
C PHE A 34 0.91 -0.42 7.45
N ASP A 35 1.79 0.27 8.17
CA ASP A 35 2.26 -0.16 9.49
C ASP A 35 1.25 0.15 10.61
N SER A 36 0.29 1.03 10.34
CA SER A 36 -0.67 1.55 11.31
C SER A 36 -1.98 1.92 10.61
N PHE A 37 -3.06 1.96 11.39
CA PHE A 37 -4.37 2.38 10.94
C PHE A 37 -5.12 3.08 12.09
N ASP A 38 -5.62 4.29 11.84
CA ASP A 38 -6.42 5.06 12.81
C ASP A 38 -7.74 5.53 12.17
N ALA A 39 -8.83 4.81 12.47
CA ALA A 39 -10.17 5.19 12.02
C ALA A 39 -10.72 6.44 12.72
N GLY A 40 -10.12 6.88 13.82
CA GLY A 40 -10.51 8.06 14.58
C GLY A 40 -10.07 9.38 13.93
N GLN A 41 -9.16 9.33 12.96
CA GLN A 41 -8.67 10.50 12.24
C GLN A 41 -9.79 11.19 11.44
N ARG A 42 -9.81 12.54 11.44
CA ARG A 42 -10.81 13.36 10.74
C ARG A 42 -10.15 14.58 10.06
N PRO A 43 -10.12 14.66 8.71
CA PRO A 43 -10.49 13.60 7.77
C PRO A 43 -9.53 12.41 7.90
N TRP A 44 -10.00 11.21 7.57
CA TRP A 44 -9.13 10.05 7.52
C TRP A 44 -8.23 10.13 6.30
N GLU A 45 -6.94 9.90 6.53
CA GLU A 45 -5.95 9.76 5.47
C GLU A 45 -5.23 8.41 5.63
N PRO A 46 -5.03 7.68 4.53
CA PRO A 46 -4.36 6.37 4.60
C PRO A 46 -2.89 6.46 5.02
N GLY A 47 -2.28 7.65 4.98
CA GLY A 47 -0.84 7.82 5.20
C GLY A 47 -0.01 7.34 4.02
N GLN A 48 1.24 6.96 4.29
CA GLN A 48 2.16 6.47 3.27
C GLN A 48 1.99 4.96 3.07
N GLY A 49 1.58 4.56 1.86
CA GLY A 49 1.58 3.16 1.47
C GLY A 49 3.01 2.60 1.38
N LEU A 50 3.20 1.40 1.92
CA LEU A 50 4.47 0.68 1.96
C LEU A 50 4.41 -0.58 1.10
N ASN A 51 5.58 -1.10 0.72
CA ASN A 51 5.65 -2.42 0.10
C ASN A 51 5.42 -3.52 1.14
N ILE A 52 4.89 -4.67 0.71
CA ILE A 52 4.62 -5.80 1.62
C ILE A 52 5.86 -6.27 2.37
N GLU A 53 7.03 -6.27 1.73
CA GLU A 53 8.30 -6.64 2.34
C GLU A 53 8.69 -5.70 3.50
N GLU A 54 8.29 -4.42 3.41
CA GLU A 54 8.57 -3.41 4.42
C GLU A 54 7.67 -3.52 5.64
N VAL A 55 6.42 -3.96 5.49
CA VAL A 55 5.51 -4.12 6.63
C VAL A 55 5.61 -5.51 7.26
N PHE A 56 5.92 -6.54 6.46
CA PHE A 56 5.99 -7.92 6.94
C PHE A 56 7.06 -8.12 8.01
N LYS A 57 8.19 -7.40 7.92
CA LYS A 57 9.26 -7.41 8.94
C LYS A 57 8.82 -6.90 10.32
N ASN A 58 7.72 -6.15 10.39
CA ASN A 58 7.22 -5.58 11.64
C ASN A 58 6.33 -6.55 12.42
N TYR A 59 6.01 -7.73 11.85
CA TYR A 59 5.07 -8.72 12.39
C TYR A 59 3.63 -8.24 12.61
N GLU A 60 3.33 -6.95 12.49
CA GLU A 60 1.99 -6.40 12.58
C GLU A 60 1.80 -5.35 11.48
N TYR A 61 0.73 -5.47 10.70
CA TYR A 61 0.45 -4.56 9.60
C TYR A 61 -1.01 -4.60 9.15
N TYR A 62 -1.38 -3.59 8.37
CA TYR A 62 -2.72 -3.38 7.85
C TYR A 62 -2.71 -3.41 6.33
N GLU A 63 -3.68 -4.09 5.74
CA GLU A 63 -3.99 -4.03 4.31
C GLU A 63 -5.32 -3.32 4.14
N ILE A 64 -5.36 -2.28 3.31
CA ILE A 64 -6.55 -1.50 3.03
C ILE A 64 -6.91 -1.66 1.56
N VAL A 65 -8.17 -2.03 1.30
CA VAL A 65 -8.73 -2.19 -0.04
C VAL A 65 -9.98 -1.34 -0.15
N LEU A 66 -10.01 -0.39 -1.09
CA LEU A 66 -11.23 0.36 -1.42
C LEU A 66 -12.23 -0.51 -2.18
N ASP A 67 -13.51 -0.29 -1.93
CA ASP A 67 -14.57 -0.82 -2.76
C ASP A 67 -14.60 -0.16 -4.15
N ARG A 68 -15.42 -0.71 -5.05
CA ARG A 68 -15.53 -0.24 -6.44
C ARG A 68 -15.97 1.22 -6.56
N ASP A 69 -16.77 1.67 -5.60
CA ASP A 69 -17.38 3.00 -5.63
C ASP A 69 -16.49 4.05 -4.96
N GLY A 70 -15.38 3.62 -4.31
CA GLY A 70 -14.47 4.47 -3.55
C GLY A 70 -15.06 5.02 -2.25
N ASN A 71 -16.26 4.57 -1.86
CA ASN A 71 -17.02 5.07 -0.71
C ASN A 71 -16.94 4.13 0.49
N GLY A 72 -16.39 2.94 0.30
CA GLY A 72 -16.15 1.97 1.35
C GLY A 72 -14.73 1.42 1.27
N LEU A 73 -14.23 0.96 2.40
CA LEU A 73 -12.93 0.30 2.49
C LEU A 73 -13.01 -0.91 3.41
N THR A 74 -12.23 -1.92 3.08
CA THR A 74 -11.97 -3.10 3.91
C THR A 74 -10.57 -2.97 4.48
N VAL A 75 -10.45 -3.04 5.79
CA VAL A 75 -9.19 -3.03 6.53
C VAL A 75 -8.95 -4.42 7.09
N ASN A 76 -7.86 -5.04 6.69
CA ASN A 76 -7.43 -6.34 7.16
C ASN A 76 -6.22 -6.15 8.07
N HIS A 77 -6.32 -6.64 9.30
CA HIS A 77 -5.23 -6.61 10.27
C HIS A 77 -4.50 -7.96 10.24
N TYR A 78 -3.19 -7.93 10.10
CA TYR A 78 -2.33 -9.11 10.09
C TYR A 78 -1.36 -9.08 11.27
N VAL A 79 -1.25 -10.21 11.96
CA VAL A 79 -0.27 -10.45 13.03
C VAL A 79 0.53 -11.71 12.68
N SER A 80 1.85 -11.59 12.65
CA SER A 80 2.80 -12.62 12.22
C SER A 80 2.43 -13.27 10.88
N GLY A 81 2.02 -12.43 9.92
CA GLY A 81 1.62 -12.86 8.57
C GLY A 81 0.26 -13.55 8.48
N SER A 82 -0.45 -13.73 9.60
CA SER A 82 -1.80 -14.31 9.63
C SER A 82 -2.85 -13.22 9.83
N LYS A 83 -3.98 -13.34 9.11
CA LYS A 83 -5.07 -12.37 9.22
C LYS A 83 -5.74 -12.51 10.59
N ALA A 84 -5.56 -11.51 11.45
CA ALA A 84 -6.12 -11.45 12.79
C ALA A 84 -7.55 -10.87 12.80
N GLY A 85 -7.87 -9.98 11.85
CA GLY A 85 -9.17 -9.32 11.78
C GLY A 85 -9.48 -8.72 10.42
N SER A 86 -10.75 -8.41 10.20
CA SER A 86 -11.25 -7.70 9.02
C SER A 86 -12.39 -6.79 9.42
N GLU A 87 -12.27 -5.52 9.07
CA GLU A 87 -13.28 -4.51 9.35
C GLU A 87 -13.65 -3.77 8.09
N LYS A 88 -14.91 -3.34 7.99
CA LYS A 88 -15.39 -2.55 6.85
C LYS A 88 -15.78 -1.17 7.33
N TYR A 89 -15.42 -0.17 6.57
CA TYR A 89 -15.76 1.22 6.84
C TYR A 89 -16.42 1.85 5.62
N ARG A 90 -17.27 2.84 5.87
CA ARG A 90 -17.75 3.80 4.89
C ARG A 90 -16.99 5.11 5.07
N VAL A 91 -16.55 5.72 3.99
CA VAL A 91 -16.01 7.08 3.97
C VAL A 91 -17.19 8.05 3.90
N LEU A 92 -17.30 8.93 4.90
CA LEU A 92 -18.35 9.96 4.95
C LEU A 92 -17.95 11.20 4.12
N PRO A 93 -18.91 12.09 3.76
CA PRO A 93 -18.61 13.29 2.99
C PRO A 93 -17.60 14.24 3.65
N ASP A 94 -17.46 14.19 4.97
CA ASP A 94 -16.46 14.95 5.74
C ASP A 94 -15.07 14.27 5.78
N GLY A 95 -14.92 13.13 5.10
CA GLY A 95 -13.70 12.33 5.05
C GLY A 95 -13.50 11.43 6.27
N SER A 96 -14.39 11.42 7.26
CA SER A 96 -14.29 10.50 8.41
C SER A 96 -14.70 9.07 8.04
N LEU A 97 -14.23 8.09 8.82
CA LEU A 97 -14.64 6.70 8.66
C LEU A 97 -15.77 6.33 9.62
N GLN A 98 -16.80 5.70 9.07
CA GLN A 98 -17.87 5.06 9.84
C GLN A 98 -17.73 3.54 9.72
N LYS A 99 -17.57 2.85 10.85
CA LYS A 99 -17.51 1.39 10.88
C LYS A 99 -18.87 0.81 10.47
N ASN A 100 -18.86 -0.10 9.50
CA ASN A 100 -20.02 -0.91 9.15
C ASN A 100 -20.04 -2.08 10.14
N GLU A 101 -21.00 -2.11 11.05
CA GLU A 101 -21.24 -3.31 11.86
C GLU A 101 -21.72 -4.46 10.96
N PRO A 102 -21.33 -5.71 11.27
CA PRO A 102 -21.77 -6.89 10.55
C PRO A 102 -23.29 -7.14 10.64
#